data_AF-A0A918B0N6-F1
#
_entry.id   AF-A0A918B0N6-F1
#
_cell.length_a   1.000
_cell.length_b   1.000
_cell.length_c   1.000
_cell.angle_alpha   90.00
_cell.angle_beta   90.00
_cell.angle_gamma   90.00
#
_symmetry.space_group_name_H-M   'P 1'
#
loop_
_entity.id
_entity.type
_entity.pdbx_description
1 polymer ?
#
loop_
_entity_poly.entity_id
_entity_poly.type
_entity_poly.pdbx_seq_one_letter_code
_entity_poly.pdbx_strand_id
1 'polypeptide(L)'
;MLVLEFALHALMDLVPWLGGKALDRARSARRAAALRRGEAVTLRCRYRVPAHGPATHPGRLTVSRTGVTLDAPGARGVTLSGPVGGVSGGGRGGTVLTCTATSADGAGEKAELSLLTWDEETVRAVREALSASR
;
A
#
# COMPACT_ATOMS: atom_id res chain seq x y z
N MET A 1 40.08 -4.10 15.40
CA MET A 1 39.05 -3.05 15.67
C MET A 1 38.01 -2.87 14.56
N LEU A 2 38.09 -3.55 13.41
CA LEU A 2 37.08 -3.40 12.33
C LEU A 2 35.79 -4.22 12.53
N VAL A 3 35.86 -5.40 13.19
CA VAL A 3 34.70 -6.29 13.34
C VAL A 3 33.65 -5.72 14.31
N LEU A 4 34.09 -5.03 15.36
CA LEU A 4 33.19 -4.44 16.36
C LEU A 4 32.43 -3.23 15.80
N GLU A 5 33.10 -2.37 15.02
CA GLU A 5 32.44 -1.26 14.32
C GLU A 5 31.44 -1.76 13.28
N PHE A 6 31.76 -2.81 12.53
CA PHE A 6 30.84 -3.40 11.56
C PHE A 6 29.62 -4.03 12.24
N ALA A 7 29.83 -4.70 13.37
CA ALA A 7 28.74 -5.26 14.18
C ALA A 7 27.85 -4.16 14.77
N LEU A 8 28.43 -3.06 15.25
CA LEU A 8 27.67 -1.91 15.76
C LEU A 8 26.86 -1.24 14.64
N HIS A 9 27.44 -1.07 13.46
CA HIS A 9 26.74 -0.51 12.29
C HIS A 9 25.59 -1.41 11.84
N ALA A 10 25.85 -2.71 11.71
CA ALA A 10 24.81 -3.68 11.39
C ALA A 10 23.69 -3.65 12.42
N LEU A 11 24.01 -3.60 13.73
CA LEU A 11 23.02 -3.54 14.80
C LEU A 11 22.20 -2.24 14.79
N MET A 12 22.85 -1.10 14.55
CA MET A 12 22.21 0.21 14.41
C MET A 12 21.28 0.30 13.21
N ASP A 13 21.55 -0.43 12.12
CA ASP A 13 20.65 -0.54 10.97
C ASP A 13 19.55 -1.59 11.18
N LEU A 14 19.85 -2.65 11.94
CA LEU A 14 18.93 -3.75 12.21
C LEU A 14 17.81 -3.35 13.19
N VAL A 15 18.11 -2.54 14.21
CA VAL A 15 17.14 -2.12 15.24
C VAL A 15 16.00 -1.24 14.69
N PRO A 16 16.24 -0.20 13.86
CA PRO A 16 15.18 0.55 13.20
C PRO A 16 14.41 -0.30 12.20
N TRP A 17 15.08 -1.26 11.55
CA TRP A 17 14.45 -2.17 10.60
C TRP A 17 13.50 -3.16 11.28
N LEU A 18 13.94 -3.80 12.38
CA LEU A 18 13.09 -4.68 13.19
C LEU A 18 12.02 -3.90 13.95
N GLY A 19 12.36 -2.76 14.56
CA GLY A 19 11.41 -1.90 15.26
C GLY A 19 10.34 -1.34 14.33
N GLY A 20 10.73 -0.90 13.13
CA GLY A 20 9.83 -0.47 12.07
C GLY A 20 8.90 -1.59 11.59
N LYS A 21 9.43 -2.80 11.36
CA LYS A 21 8.62 -3.97 11.00
C LYS A 21 7.65 -4.41 12.09
N ALA A 22 8.08 -4.41 13.35
CA ALA A 22 7.23 -4.81 14.47
C ALA A 22 6.08 -3.82 14.69
N LEU A 23 6.37 -2.52 14.60
CA LEU A 23 5.36 -1.46 14.66
C LEU A 23 4.42 -1.50 13.44
N ASP A 24 4.95 -1.80 12.25
CA ASP A 24 4.13 -2.02 11.06
C ASP A 24 3.21 -3.22 11.25
N ARG A 25 3.72 -4.35 11.74
CA ARG A 25 2.93 -5.56 12.07
C ARG A 25 1.82 -5.30 13.07
N ALA A 26 2.09 -4.55 14.14
CA ALA A 26 1.06 -4.27 15.14
C ALA A 26 -0.05 -3.36 14.58
N ARG A 27 0.33 -2.37 13.75
CA ARG A 27 -0.64 -1.48 13.09
C ARG A 27 -1.39 -2.20 11.98
N SER A 28 -0.73 -3.06 11.21
CA SER A 28 -1.33 -3.86 10.15
C SER A 28 -2.32 -4.87 10.71
N ALA A 29 -1.99 -5.58 11.79
CA ALA A 29 -2.90 -6.52 12.45
C ALA A 29 -4.19 -5.83 12.91
N ARG A 30 -4.09 -4.63 13.50
CA ARG A 30 -5.28 -3.83 13.88
C ARG A 30 -6.12 -3.44 12.67
N ARG A 31 -5.48 -3.09 11.56
CA ARG A 31 -6.13 -2.70 10.31
C ARG A 31 -6.79 -3.88 9.61
N ALA A 32 -6.12 -5.03 9.55
CA ALA A 32 -6.68 -6.27 9.04
C ALA A 32 -7.91 -6.69 9.88
N ALA A 33 -7.84 -6.58 11.20
CA ALA A 33 -8.98 -6.84 12.07
C ALA A 33 -10.15 -5.86 11.82
N ALA A 34 -9.86 -4.56 11.63
CA ALA A 34 -10.86 -3.56 11.28
C ALA A 34 -11.52 -3.86 9.92
N LEU A 35 -10.73 -4.22 8.91
CA LEU A 35 -11.25 -4.64 7.60
C LEU A 35 -12.14 -5.88 7.72
N ARG A 36 -11.76 -6.88 8.52
CA ARG A 36 -12.60 -8.06 8.80
C ARG A 36 -13.93 -7.68 9.47
N ARG A 37 -13.93 -6.68 10.34
CA ARG A 37 -15.16 -6.11 10.93
C ARG A 37 -16.00 -5.29 9.93
N GLY A 38 -15.46 -4.99 8.75
CA GLY A 38 -16.10 -4.15 7.74
C GLY A 38 -15.92 -2.65 7.97
N GLU A 39 -15.03 -2.26 8.89
CA GLU A 39 -14.68 -0.87 9.13
C GLU A 39 -13.86 -0.33 7.95
N ALA A 40 -14.07 0.95 7.62
CA ALA A 40 -13.24 1.63 6.63
C ALA A 40 -11.84 1.88 7.21
N VAL A 41 -10.80 1.47 6.48
CA VAL A 41 -9.41 1.64 6.90
C VAL A 41 -8.66 2.48 5.89
N THR A 42 -8.00 3.53 6.39
CA THR A 42 -7.09 4.36 5.59
C THR A 42 -5.65 3.87 5.72
N LEU A 43 -5.05 3.56 4.57
CA LEU A 43 -3.67 3.17 4.40
C LEU A 43 -2.90 4.29 3.70
N ARG A 44 -1.63 4.48 4.07
CA ARG A 44 -0.73 5.32 3.27
C ARG A 44 -0.22 4.49 2.10
N CYS A 45 -0.31 5.04 0.91
CA CYS A 45 0.23 4.43 -0.29
C CYS A 45 1.07 5.43 -1.07
N ARG A 46 1.81 4.89 -2.03
CA ARG A 46 2.32 5.65 -3.15
C ARG A 46 1.59 5.19 -4.39
N TYR A 47 1.28 6.10 -5.30
CA TYR A 47 0.55 5.78 -6.51
C TYR A 47 1.24 6.38 -7.72
N ARG A 48 1.05 5.74 -8.86
CA ARG A 48 1.49 6.24 -10.16
C ARG A 48 0.37 5.95 -11.14
N VAL A 49 -0.15 6.99 -11.77
CA VAL A 49 -1.10 6.89 -12.88
C VAL A 49 -0.39 7.45 -14.11
N PRO A 50 -0.23 6.69 -15.20
CA PRO A 50 0.47 7.16 -16.39
C PRO A 50 -0.04 8.49 -16.94
N ALA A 51 -1.34 8.76 -16.87
CA ALA A 51 -1.92 10.04 -17.33
C ALA A 51 -1.48 11.24 -16.48
N HIS A 52 -1.09 11.01 -15.23
CA HIS A 52 -0.60 12.05 -14.32
C HIS A 52 0.93 12.21 -14.40
N GLY A 53 1.59 11.47 -15.29
CA GLY A 53 3.02 11.51 -15.51
C GLY A 53 3.79 10.31 -14.94
N PRO A 54 5.11 10.26 -15.17
CA PRO A 54 5.94 9.12 -14.77
C PRO A 54 6.25 9.10 -13.27
N ALA A 55 5.94 10.16 -12.53
CA ALA A 55 6.30 10.31 -11.14
C ALA A 55 5.40 9.49 -10.21
N THR A 56 5.99 9.00 -9.12
CA THR A 56 5.26 8.35 -8.03
C THR A 56 4.88 9.40 -6.99
N HIS A 57 3.59 9.47 -6.69
CA HIS A 57 3.03 10.45 -5.76
C HIS A 57 2.58 9.80 -4.45
N PRO A 58 2.67 10.49 -3.31
CA PRO A 58 2.09 10.00 -2.06
C PRO A 58 0.56 10.12 -2.11
N GLY A 59 -0.14 9.11 -1.59
CA GLY A 59 -1.60 9.08 -1.53
C GLY A 59 -2.12 8.36 -0.29
N ARG A 60 -3.44 8.42 -0.11
CA ARG A 60 -4.16 7.66 0.90
C ARG A 60 -5.16 6.73 0.24
N LEU A 61 -5.07 5.46 0.58
CA LEU A 61 -5.99 4.43 0.14
C LEU A 61 -7.02 4.20 1.25
N THR A 62 -8.30 4.41 0.97
CA THR A 62 -9.36 4.02 1.88
C THR A 62 -9.99 2.73 1.38
N VAL A 63 -9.91 1.69 2.20
CA VAL A 63 -10.43 0.36 1.91
C VAL A 63 -11.66 0.16 2.78
N SER A 64 -12.79 -0.13 2.15
CA SER A 64 -14.09 -0.29 2.80
C SER A 64 -14.89 -1.40 2.11
N ARG A 65 -16.02 -1.80 2.70
CA ARG A 65 -16.94 -2.77 2.06
C ARG A 65 -17.54 -2.27 0.75
N THR A 66 -17.67 -0.95 0.60
CA THR A 66 -18.23 -0.34 -0.62
C THR A 66 -17.21 -0.20 -1.74
N GLY A 67 -15.93 -0.45 -1.47
CA GLY A 67 -14.87 -0.40 -2.46
C GLY A 67 -13.58 0.21 -1.92
N VAL A 68 -12.65 0.41 -2.85
CA VAL A 68 -11.33 0.95 -2.59
C VAL A 68 -11.22 2.32 -3.27
N THR A 69 -10.97 3.36 -2.49
CA THR A 69 -10.83 4.72 -3.01
C THR A 69 -9.44 5.26 -2.75
N LEU A 70 -8.91 5.99 -3.72
CA LEU A 70 -7.69 6.76 -3.62
C LEU A 70 -8.04 8.22 -3.36
N ASP A 71 -7.40 8.78 -2.34
CA ASP A 71 -7.41 10.21 -2.04
C ASP A 71 -5.99 10.75 -2.19
N ALA A 72 -5.80 11.59 -3.20
CA ALA A 72 -4.53 12.27 -3.46
C ALA A 72 -4.75 13.64 -4.15
N PRO A 73 -3.76 14.55 -4.09
CA PRO A 73 -3.81 15.81 -4.83
C PRO A 73 -3.94 15.51 -6.34
N GLY A 74 -5.05 15.92 -6.97
CA GLY A 74 -5.36 15.64 -8.37
C GLY A 74 -6.10 14.32 -8.63
N ALA A 75 -6.26 13.46 -7.63
CA ALA A 75 -6.95 12.17 -7.72
C ALA A 75 -7.88 11.97 -6.50
N ARG A 76 -8.70 12.97 -6.18
CA ARG A 76 -9.68 12.89 -5.08
C ARG A 76 -10.86 12.02 -5.49
N GLY A 77 -11.14 10.98 -4.72
CA GLY A 77 -12.32 10.14 -4.92
C GLY A 77 -12.21 9.19 -6.11
N VAL A 78 -10.99 8.90 -6.56
CA VAL A 78 -10.75 7.91 -7.61
C VAL A 78 -11.07 6.53 -7.06
N THR A 79 -11.97 5.81 -7.72
CA THR A 79 -12.30 4.44 -7.34
C THR A 79 -11.30 3.51 -8.01
N LEU A 80 -10.78 2.56 -7.24
CA LEU A 80 -9.83 1.57 -7.72
C LEU A 80 -10.54 0.24 -7.86
N SER A 81 -10.38 -0.41 -9.00
CA SER A 81 -11.00 -1.70 -9.31
C SER A 81 -10.08 -2.58 -10.15
N GLY A 82 -10.45 -3.85 -10.30
CA GLY A 82 -9.90 -4.74 -11.31
C GLY A 82 -9.01 -5.86 -10.77
N PRO A 83 -8.62 -6.80 -11.66
CA PRO A 83 -7.75 -7.91 -11.29
C PRO A 83 -6.38 -7.36 -10.90
N VAL A 84 -5.97 -7.70 -9.67
CA VAL A 84 -4.72 -7.19 -9.12
C VAL A 84 -3.56 -8.06 -9.56
N GLY A 85 -2.84 -7.62 -10.60
CA GLY A 85 -1.47 -8.06 -10.81
C GLY A 85 -0.63 -7.55 -9.64
N GLY A 86 0.13 -8.40 -8.97
CA GLY A 86 0.91 -7.97 -7.81
C GLY A 86 2.30 -8.56 -7.83
N VAL A 87 3.29 -7.69 -8.04
CA VAL A 87 4.71 -8.06 -7.95
C VAL A 87 5.19 -7.68 -6.55
N SER A 88 5.49 -8.68 -5.74
CA SER A 88 6.17 -8.46 -4.45
C SER A 88 7.66 -8.22 -4.73
N GLY A 89 8.07 -6.96 -4.77
CA GLY A 89 9.49 -6.58 -4.94
C GLY A 89 10.17 -6.38 -3.59
N GLY A 90 11.06 -7.29 -3.21
CA GLY A 90 11.81 -7.28 -1.95
C GLY A 90 12.80 -6.10 -1.83
N GLY A 91 12.34 -4.95 -1.37
CA GLY A 91 13.16 -3.78 -1.03
C GLY A 91 12.43 -2.82 -0.09
N ARG A 92 13.06 -1.70 0.33
CA ARG A 92 12.53 -0.72 1.33
C ARG A 92 11.12 -0.11 1.03
N GLY A 93 10.47 -0.47 -0.08
CA GLY A 93 9.26 0.17 -0.63
C GLY A 93 7.93 -0.58 -0.50
N GLY A 94 7.90 -1.81 0.03
CA GLY A 94 6.64 -2.56 0.25
C GLY A 94 6.09 -3.29 -0.99
N THR A 95 4.79 -3.61 -0.99
CA THR A 95 4.13 -4.40 -2.06
C THR A 95 3.55 -3.49 -3.15
N VAL A 96 3.85 -3.76 -4.42
CA VAL A 96 3.28 -3.04 -5.57
C VAL A 96 2.14 -3.85 -6.19
N LEU A 97 1.01 -3.18 -6.38
CA LEU A 97 -0.22 -3.70 -6.98
C LEU A 97 -0.50 -2.89 -8.26
N THR A 98 -0.89 -3.56 -9.34
CA THR A 98 -1.46 -2.92 -10.53
C THR A 98 -2.97 -3.08 -10.50
N CYS A 99 -3.69 -1.98 -10.72
CA CYS A 99 -5.14 -1.94 -10.74
C CYS A 99 -5.63 -0.94 -11.80
N THR A 100 -6.94 -0.81 -11.93
CA THR A 100 -7.58 0.25 -12.71
C THR A 100 -8.03 1.35 -11.75
N ALA A 101 -7.78 2.59 -12.11
CA ALA A 101 -8.24 3.80 -11.46
C ALA A 101 -9.32 4.43 -12.32
N THR A 102 -10.53 4.55 -11.79
CA THR A 102 -11.66 5.20 -12.44
C THR A 102 -11.86 6.57 -11.80
N SER A 103 -11.66 7.62 -12.60
CA SER A 103 -11.94 8.99 -12.17
C SER A 103 -13.44 9.28 -12.19
N ALA A 104 -13.84 10.46 -11.69
CA ALA A 104 -15.23 10.92 -11.76
C ALA A 104 -15.77 11.00 -13.20
N ASP A 105 -14.89 11.14 -14.18
CA ASP A 105 -15.23 11.18 -15.61
C ASP A 105 -15.49 9.78 -16.21
N GLY A 106 -15.39 8.72 -15.40
CA GLY A 106 -15.69 7.34 -15.79
C GLY A 106 -14.63 6.67 -16.65
N ALA A 107 -13.55 7.37 -17.01
CA ALA A 107 -12.42 6.80 -17.72
C ALA A 107 -11.58 5.93 -16.76
N GLY A 108 -11.49 4.63 -17.06
CA GLY A 108 -10.64 3.69 -16.34
C GLY A 108 -9.22 3.69 -16.89
N GLU A 109 -8.24 4.01 -16.04
CA GLU A 109 -6.83 4.05 -16.39
C GLU A 109 -6.02 3.05 -15.56
N LYS A 110 -4.94 2.50 -16.11
CA LYS A 110 -4.05 1.63 -15.34
C LYS A 110 -3.32 2.45 -14.28
N ALA A 111 -3.36 1.99 -13.02
CA ALA A 111 -2.63 2.59 -11.91
C ALA A 111 -1.71 1.57 -11.24
N GLU A 112 -0.56 2.04 -10.77
CA GLU A 112 0.35 1.31 -9.90
C GLU A 112 0.22 1.86 -8.48
N LEU A 113 -0.02 0.98 -7.52
CA LEU A 113 -0.15 1.29 -6.09
C LEU A 113 0.94 0.57 -5.31
N SER A 114 1.82 1.31 -4.65
CA SER A 114 2.77 0.76 -3.67
C SER A 114 2.20 0.93 -2.26
N LEU A 115 1.88 -0.19 -1.62
CA LEU A 115 1.48 -0.23 -0.22
C LEU A 115 2.73 -0.13 0.66
N LEU A 116 2.76 0.87 1.55
CA LEU A 116 3.86 1.08 2.50
C LEU A 116 3.81 0.13 3.70
N THR A 117 3.23 -1.06 3.53
CA THR A 117 3.16 -2.10 4.54
C THR A 117 3.76 -3.40 4.01
N TRP A 118 4.35 -4.17 4.92
CA TRP A 118 4.93 -5.49 4.66
C TRP A 118 4.04 -6.63 5.12
N ASP A 119 2.86 -6.32 5.64
CA ASP A 119 1.94 -7.28 6.21
C ASP A 119 1.12 -7.98 5.14
N GLU A 120 1.34 -9.29 5.00
CA GLU A 120 0.70 -10.10 3.96
C GLU A 120 -0.82 -10.15 4.11
N GLU A 121 -1.36 -10.16 5.34
CA GLU A 121 -2.80 -10.16 5.55
C GLU A 121 -3.45 -8.87 5.09
N THR A 122 -2.84 -7.72 5.40
CA THR A 122 -3.31 -6.42 4.95
C THR A 122 -3.23 -6.32 3.44
N VAL A 123 -2.11 -6.73 2.83
CA VAL A 123 -1.96 -6.75 1.36
C VAL A 123 -3.02 -7.65 0.73
N ARG A 124 -3.26 -8.83 1.29
CA ARG A 124 -4.31 -9.76 0.81
C ARG A 124 -5.69 -9.12 0.90
N ALA A 125 -6.04 -8.51 2.02
CA ALA A 125 -7.33 -7.84 2.21
C ALA A 125 -7.53 -6.68 1.21
N VAL A 126 -6.47 -5.91 0.89
CA VAL A 126 -6.53 -4.89 -0.16
C VAL A 126 -6.75 -5.51 -1.54
N ARG A 127 -6.03 -6.61 -1.88
CA ARG A 127 -6.22 -7.31 -3.15
C ARG A 127 -7.64 -7.84 -3.30
N GLU A 128 -8.18 -8.46 -2.26
CA GLU A 128 -9.55 -8.95 -2.22
C GLU A 128 -10.55 -7.82 -2.43
N ALA A 129 -10.38 -6.69 -1.71
CA ALA A 129 -11.25 -5.52 -1.86
C ALA A 129 -11.19 -4.90 -3.27
N LEU A 130 -10.00 -4.84 -3.89
CA LEU A 130 -9.80 -4.37 -5.27
C LEU A 130 -10.44 -5.31 -6.30
N SER A 131 -10.36 -6.63 -6.07
CA SER A 131 -10.98 -7.63 -6.94
C SER A 131 -12.50 -7.65 -6.82
N ALA A 132 -13.04 -7.27 -5.66
CA ALA A 132 -14.47 -7.19 -5.39
C ALA A 132 -15.10 -5.87 -5.85
N SER A 133 -14.30 -4.82 -6.05
CA SER A 133 -14.77 -3.54 -6.59
C SER A 133 -14.92 -3.66 -8.10
N ARG A 134 -16.12 -3.35 -8.60
CA ARG A 134 -16.47 -3.29 -10.03
C ARG A 134 -16.61 -1.85 -10.46
#